data_AF-A0A7Y8TYI1-F1
#
_entry.id   AF-A0A7Y8TYI1-F1
#
_cell.length_a   1.000
_cell.length_b   1.000
_cell.length_c   1.000
_cell.angle_alpha   90.00
_cell.angle_beta   90.00
_cell.angle_gamma   90.00
#
_symmetry.space_group_name_H-M   'P 1'
#
loop_
_entity.id
_entity.type
_entity.pdbx_description
1 polymer ?
#
loop_
_entity_poly.entity_id
_entity_poly.type
_entity_poly.pdbx_seq_one_letter_code
_entity_poly.pdbx_strand_id
1 'polypeptide(L)'
;MMSKISEIYRYSSQHRTLLQQSERSGCFYCLETFAYSEIEDWCDDEQTAICPHCGIDAVLGSAAVEEFSPELLQAMQAVYFG
;
A
#
# COMPACT_ATOMS: atom_id res chain seq x y z
N MET A 1 -11.98 10.57 10.95
CA MET A 1 -10.94 10.75 9.91
C MET A 1 -9.67 9.97 10.26
N MET A 2 -9.06 10.13 11.46
CA MET A 2 -7.89 9.33 11.86
C MET A 2 -8.17 7.83 12.06
N SER A 3 -9.34 7.46 12.58
CA SER A 3 -9.72 6.06 12.83
C SER A 3 -9.69 5.19 11.57
N LYS A 4 -10.16 5.73 10.43
CA LYS A 4 -10.22 4.99 9.16
C LYS A 4 -8.82 4.77 8.56
N ILE A 5 -7.89 5.73 8.71
CA ILE A 5 -6.50 5.58 8.24
C ILE A 5 -5.77 4.48 9.01
N SER A 6 -5.93 4.41 10.34
CA SER A 6 -5.32 3.35 11.13
C SER A 6 -5.84 1.95 10.80
N GLU A 7 -7.12 1.83 10.42
CA GLU A 7 -7.70 0.57 9.97
C GLU A 7 -7.14 0.17 8.60
N ILE A 8 -7.07 1.13 7.66
CA ILE A 8 -6.51 0.91 6.32
C ILE A 8 -5.05 0.50 6.38
N TYR A 9 -4.25 1.14 7.25
CA TYR A 9 -2.83 0.85 7.41
C TYR A 9 -2.56 -0.63 7.73
N ARG A 10 -3.46 -1.32 8.42
CA ARG A 10 -3.31 -2.76 8.70
C ARG A 10 -3.26 -3.62 7.44
N TYR A 11 -3.80 -3.14 6.33
CA TYR A 11 -3.75 -3.81 5.03
C TYR A 11 -2.46 -3.55 4.25
N SER A 12 -1.48 -2.85 4.84
CA SER A 12 -0.17 -2.60 4.23
C SER A 12 0.94 -3.53 4.73
N SER A 13 0.63 -4.53 5.56
CA SER A 13 1.57 -5.56 6.01
C SER A 13 0.93 -6.95 5.95
N GLN A 14 1.73 -7.99 5.72
CA GLN A 14 1.24 -9.37 5.61
C GLN A 14 0.02 -9.53 4.68
N HIS A 15 0.04 -8.80 3.57
CA HIS A 15 -1.13 -8.49 2.75
C HIS A 15 -1.07 -9.15 1.37
N ARG A 16 -0.11 -10.03 1.09
CA ARG A 16 0.11 -10.62 -0.24
C ARG A 16 -1.16 -11.18 -0.90
N THR A 17 -1.95 -11.98 -0.17
CA THR A 17 -3.20 -12.57 -0.69
C THR A 17 -4.24 -11.52 -1.07
N LEU A 18 -4.32 -10.41 -0.31
CA LEU A 18 -5.23 -9.31 -0.60
C LEU A 18 -4.70 -8.45 -1.76
N LEU A 19 -3.39 -8.22 -1.81
CA LEU A 19 -2.74 -7.46 -2.87
C LEU A 19 -2.88 -8.12 -4.23
N GLN A 20 -2.84 -9.45 -4.29
CA GLN A 20 -3.08 -10.23 -5.50
C GLN A 20 -4.45 -9.97 -6.15
N GLN A 21 -5.42 -9.48 -5.37
CA GLN A 21 -6.77 -9.14 -5.84
C GLN A 21 -6.87 -7.69 -6.33
N SER A 22 -5.79 -6.92 -6.21
CA SER A 22 -5.77 -5.50 -6.54
C SER A 22 -5.36 -5.29 -8.00
N GLU A 23 -6.22 -4.60 -8.76
CA GLU A 23 -5.88 -4.16 -10.13
C GLU A 23 -4.71 -3.18 -10.13
N ARG A 24 -4.62 -2.35 -9.08
CA ARG A 24 -3.56 -1.36 -8.88
C ARG A 24 -3.15 -1.32 -7.42
N SER A 25 -1.89 -0.98 -7.20
CA SER A 25 -1.32 -0.72 -5.88
C SER A 25 -0.69 0.66 -5.86
N GLY A 26 -0.37 1.15 -4.67
CA GLY A 26 0.37 2.40 -4.55
C GLY A 26 1.14 2.48 -3.25
N CYS A 27 2.19 3.28 -3.28
CA CYS A 27 3.04 3.50 -2.13
C CYS A 27 2.61 4.78 -1.41
N PHE A 28 2.21 4.70 -0.15
CA PHE A 28 1.85 5.88 0.63
C PHE A 28 3.07 6.62 1.22
N TYR A 29 4.29 6.30 0.77
CA TYR A 29 5.49 7.07 1.05
C TYR A 29 5.92 7.92 -0.14
N CYS A 30 6.18 7.31 -1.31
CA CYS A 30 6.57 8.05 -2.51
C CYS A 30 5.39 8.52 -3.38
N LEU A 31 4.16 8.10 -3.04
CA LEU A 31 2.90 8.42 -3.72
C LEU A 31 2.76 7.87 -5.15
N GLU A 32 3.68 7.03 -5.60
CA GLU A 32 3.57 6.35 -6.89
C GLU A 32 2.50 5.24 -6.87
N THR A 33 1.82 5.08 -8.00
CA THR A 33 0.86 3.99 -8.24
C THR A 33 1.32 3.10 -9.38
N PHE A 34 1.16 1.80 -9.22
CA PHE A 34 1.73 0.78 -10.10
C PHE A 34 0.84 -0.47 -10.13
N ALA A 35 1.01 -1.30 -11.14
CA ALA A 35 0.34 -2.58 -11.25
C ALA A 35 0.90 -3.57 -10.21
N TYR A 36 0.07 -4.51 -9.74
CA TYR A 36 0.55 -5.59 -8.87
C TYR A 36 1.74 -6.36 -9.48
N SER A 37 1.75 -6.52 -10.80
CA SER A 37 2.81 -7.22 -11.54
C SER A 37 4.17 -6.52 -11.51
N GLU A 38 4.24 -5.25 -11.10
CA GLU A 38 5.51 -4.51 -10.95
C GLU A 38 6.19 -4.80 -9.60
N ILE A 39 5.51 -5.51 -8.68
CA ILE A 39 6.05 -5.84 -7.36
C ILE A 39 6.92 -7.11 -7.47
N GLU A 40 8.23 -6.91 -7.49
CA GLU A 40 9.22 -7.99 -7.57
C GLU A 40 9.73 -8.43 -6.19
N ASP A 41 9.82 -7.50 -5.24
CA ASP A 41 10.43 -7.71 -3.93
C ASP A 41 9.40 -7.77 -2.79
N TRP A 42 9.69 -8.65 -1.83
CA TRP A 42 8.83 -8.93 -0.68
C TRP A 42 9.67 -9.13 0.59
N CYS A 43 9.16 -8.66 1.74
CA CYS A 43 9.70 -8.94 3.07
C CYS A 43 8.67 -9.72 3.92
N ASP A 44 8.99 -9.95 5.20
CA ASP A 44 8.15 -10.67 6.17
C ASP A 44 7.68 -12.04 5.66
N ASP A 45 8.64 -12.96 5.40
CA ASP A 45 8.35 -14.29 4.84
C ASP A 45 7.55 -14.22 3.52
N GLU A 46 7.95 -13.27 2.68
CA GLU A 46 7.31 -12.90 1.43
C GLU A 46 5.82 -12.54 1.57
N GLN A 47 5.40 -11.91 2.66
CA GLN A 47 4.00 -11.53 2.89
C GLN A 47 3.75 -10.02 2.75
N THR A 48 4.78 -9.19 2.83
CA THR A 48 4.68 -7.73 2.73
C THR A 48 5.39 -7.25 1.47
N ALA A 49 4.70 -6.52 0.60
CA ALA A 49 5.25 -6.01 -0.65
C ALA A 49 6.22 -4.86 -0.42
N ILE A 50 7.33 -4.83 -1.19
CA ILE A 50 8.23 -3.69 -1.29
C ILE A 50 7.86 -2.86 -2.53
N CYS A 51 7.79 -1.54 -2.36
CA CYS A 51 7.50 -0.64 -3.46
C CYS A 51 8.62 -0.67 -4.53
N PRO A 52 8.30 -0.91 -5.81
CA PRO A 52 9.30 -1.01 -6.87
C PRO A 52 9.96 0.32 -7.23
N HIS A 53 9.39 1.45 -6.80
CA HIS A 53 9.93 2.78 -7.13
C HIS A 53 10.84 3.37 -6.06
N CYS A 54 10.64 3.03 -4.79
CA CYS A 54 11.39 3.62 -3.67
C CYS A 54 11.99 2.61 -2.68
N GLY A 55 11.67 1.32 -2.80
CA GLY A 55 12.30 0.26 -2.01
C GLY A 55 11.85 0.15 -0.56
N ILE A 56 10.68 0.70 -0.20
CA ILE A 56 10.10 0.53 1.15
C ILE A 56 8.77 -0.22 1.14
N ASP A 57 8.39 -0.77 2.28
CA ASP A 57 7.21 -1.59 2.55
C ASP A 57 5.91 -0.82 2.81
N ALA A 58 5.77 0.39 2.23
CA ALA A 58 4.58 1.24 2.42
C ALA A 58 3.55 1.07 1.30
N VAL A 59 3.18 -0.18 0.96
CA VAL A 59 2.31 -0.50 -0.18
C VAL A 59 0.87 -0.76 0.28
N LEU A 60 -0.10 -0.19 -0.44
CA LEU A 60 -1.53 -0.47 -0.30
C LEU A 60 -2.10 -0.93 -1.64
N GLY A 61 -2.91 -1.99 -1.63
CA GLY A 61 -3.64 -2.47 -2.80
C GLY A 61 -5.06 -1.92 -2.89
N SER A 62 -5.56 -1.73 -4.11
CA SER A 62 -6.92 -1.23 -4.34
C SER A 62 -8.03 -2.16 -3.82
N ALA A 63 -7.78 -3.46 -3.67
CA ALA A 63 -8.77 -4.39 -3.11
C ALA A 63 -8.95 -4.25 -1.59
N ALA A 64 -8.05 -3.53 -0.91
CA ALA A 64 -8.10 -3.35 0.54
C ALA A 64 -9.08 -2.26 0.99
N VAL A 65 -9.55 -1.41 0.07
CA VAL A 65 -10.32 -0.21 0.39
C VAL A 65 -11.47 -0.01 -0.60
N GLU A 66 -12.52 0.66 -0.14
CA GLU A 66 -13.67 1.01 -0.99
C GLU A 66 -13.30 2.00 -2.10
N GLU A 67 -12.43 2.96 -1.78
CA GLU A 67 -11.96 4.00 -2.70
C GLU A 67 -10.44 4.10 -2.60
N PHE A 68 -9.76 3.61 -3.64
CA PHE A 68 -8.31 3.75 -3.78
C PHE A 68 -8.01 5.00 -4.63
N SER A 69 -7.43 6.02 -4.02
CA SER A 69 -7.16 7.31 -4.67
C SER A 69 -5.81 7.92 -4.26
N PRO A 70 -5.25 8.86 -5.06
CA PRO A 70 -4.07 9.63 -4.66
C PRO A 70 -4.27 10.38 -3.34
N GLU A 71 -5.47 10.90 -3.07
CA GLU A 71 -5.81 11.60 -1.84
C GLU A 71 -5.74 10.67 -0.61
N LEU A 72 -6.12 9.40 -0.77
CA LEU A 72 -5.96 8.41 0.28
C LEU A 72 -4.47 8.16 0.58
N LEU A 73 -3.64 7.99 -0.46
CA LEU A 73 -2.20 7.78 -0.28
C LEU A 73 -1.54 9.00 0.39
N GLN A 74 -1.93 10.22 0.01
CA GLN A 74 -1.47 11.46 0.65
C GLN A 74 -1.91 11.55 2.12
N ALA A 75 -3.15 11.16 2.42
CA ALA A 75 -3.65 11.14 3.80
C ALA A 75 -2.88 10.13 4.67
N MET A 76 -2.55 8.95 4.13
CA MET A 76 -1.70 7.98 4.81
C MET A 76 -0.26 8.50 4.99
N GLN A 77 0.32 9.11 3.95
CA GLN A 77 1.65 9.72 4.02
C GLN A 77 1.72 10.76 5.15
N ALA A 78 0.75 11.66 5.23
CA ALA A 78 0.69 12.70 6.25
C ALA A 78 0.58 12.16 7.68
N VAL A 79 0.03 10.96 7.87
CA VAL A 79 -0.11 10.32 9.19
C VAL A 79 1.15 9.54 9.59
N TYR A 80 1.81 8.87 8.64
CA TYR A 80 2.89 7.93 8.94
C TYR A 80 4.30 8.44 8.62
N PHE A 81 4.42 9.46 7.77
CA PHE A 81 5.68 10.01 7.27
C PHE A 81 5.74 11.56 7.26
N GLY A 82 4.72 12.22 7.82
CA GLY A 82 4.61 13.68 7.94
C GLY A 82 5.13 14.27 9.25
#